data_AF-A0A959V8X3-F1
#
_entry.id   AF-A0A959V8X3-F1
#
_cell.length_a   1.000
_cell.length_b   1.000
_cell.length_c   1.000
_cell.angle_alpha   90.00
_cell.angle_beta   90.00
_cell.angle_gamma   90.00
#
_symmetry.space_group_name_H-M   'P 1'
#
loop_
_entity.id
_entity.type
_entity.pdbx_description
1 polymer ?
#
loop_
_entity_poly.entity_id
_entity_poly.type
_entity_poly.pdbx_seq_one_letter_code
_entity_poly.pdbx_strand_id
1 'polypeptide(L)'
;GGDPREEFSNTLLRSIRPEGDILVYNRSFEARIIKELARDLPHHASALRGLLPRLKDLALPFARHWYLDPAMNGRHSIKSVLPVLVPELRYTDLEIGSGDLASLSFAQLMAGRYTGDIQQLRNALEAYCTLDTLAMVRVLRVLRDI
;
A
#
# COMPACT_ATOMS: atom_id res chain seq x y z
N GLY A 1 1.22 18.52 -17.38
CA GLY A 1 1.87 17.39 -16.68
C GLY A 1 1.83 16.20 -17.61
N GLY A 2 2.93 15.46 -17.72
CA GLY A 2 2.97 14.21 -18.49
C GLY A 2 2.23 13.08 -17.76
N ASP A 3 2.04 11.94 -18.44
CA ASP A 3 1.50 10.74 -17.83
C ASP A 3 2.48 10.18 -16.77
N PRO A 4 2.11 10.14 -15.48
CA PRO A 4 3.02 9.71 -14.41
C PRO A 4 3.28 8.19 -14.41
N ARG A 5 2.49 7.40 -15.14
CA ARG A 5 2.60 5.92 -15.13
C ARG A 5 3.94 5.43 -15.66
N GLU A 6 4.51 6.14 -16.63
CA GLU A 6 5.79 5.82 -17.27
C GLU A 6 6.95 5.90 -16.27
N GLU A 7 7.10 7.05 -15.62
CA GLU A 7 8.15 7.29 -14.62
C GLU A 7 7.96 6.41 -13.39
N PHE A 8 6.71 6.23 -12.94
CA PHE A 8 6.37 5.32 -11.85
C PHE A 8 6.79 3.88 -12.16
N SER A 9 6.42 3.35 -13.33
CA SER A 9 6.72 1.95 -13.70
C SER A 9 8.23 1.73 -13.83
N ASN A 10 8.95 2.69 -14.40
CA ASN A 10 10.41 2.66 -14.47
C ASN A 10 11.07 2.65 -13.08
N THR A 11 10.55 3.43 -12.13
CA THR A 11 11.08 3.50 -10.76
C THR A 11 10.76 2.23 -9.98
N LEU A 12 9.53 1.73 -10.10
CA LEU A 12 9.07 0.49 -9.48
C LEU A 12 9.96 -0.69 -9.89
N LEU A 13 10.16 -0.88 -11.20
CA LEU A 13 10.95 -1.99 -11.73
C LEU A 13 12.42 -1.93 -11.33
N ARG A 14 13.00 -0.73 -11.17
CA ARG A 14 14.37 -0.56 -10.66
C ARG A 14 14.50 -0.79 -9.16
N SER A 15 13.45 -0.51 -8.40
CA SER A 15 13.46 -0.62 -6.94
C SER A 15 13.24 -2.06 -6.46
N ILE A 16 12.63 -2.91 -7.30
CA ILE A 16 12.37 -4.30 -6.98
C ILE A 16 13.59 -5.16 -7.35
N ARG A 17 14.05 -5.98 -6.41
CA ARG A 17 15.12 -6.96 -6.66
C ARG A 17 14.67 -8.00 -7.71
N PRO A 18 15.59 -8.62 -8.48
CA PRO A 18 15.24 -9.62 -9.49
C PRO A 18 14.46 -10.82 -8.92
N GLU A 19 14.73 -11.19 -7.67
CA GLU A 19 14.17 -12.38 -7.01
C GLU A 19 13.60 -12.06 -5.62
N GLY A 20 12.88 -13.04 -5.05
CA GLY A 20 12.24 -12.95 -3.74
C GLY A 20 10.77 -12.50 -3.80
N ASP A 21 10.08 -12.71 -2.69
CA ASP A 21 8.67 -12.38 -2.55
C ASP A 21 8.45 -10.87 -2.39
N ILE A 22 7.36 -10.38 -2.97
CA ILE A 22 6.88 -9.01 -2.86
C ILE A 22 5.66 -9.05 -1.93
N LEU A 23 5.84 -8.53 -0.72
CA LEU A 23 4.77 -8.51 0.26
C LEU A 23 3.81 -7.35 -0.02
N VAL A 24 2.51 -7.65 -0.03
CA VAL A 24 1.44 -6.67 -0.23
C VAL A 24 0.32 -6.92 0.78
N TYR A 25 -0.57 -5.94 0.95
CA TYR A 25 -1.77 -6.08 1.77
C TYR A 25 -2.99 -5.84 0.87
N ASN A 26 -3.71 -6.92 0.50
CA ASN A 26 -4.68 -6.97 -0.61
C ASN A 26 -4.03 -7.22 -1.99
N ARG A 27 -3.55 -8.45 -2.19
CA ARG A 27 -2.93 -8.91 -3.45
C ARG A 27 -3.82 -8.75 -4.67
N SER A 28 -5.13 -8.93 -4.52
CA SER A 28 -6.08 -8.81 -5.63
C SER A 28 -6.10 -7.39 -6.20
N PHE A 29 -6.04 -6.38 -5.34
CA PHE A 29 -5.98 -4.97 -5.75
C PHE A 29 -4.65 -4.68 -6.48
N GLU A 30 -3.51 -4.99 -5.86
CA GLU A 30 -2.19 -4.73 -6.44
C GLU A 30 -1.98 -5.47 -7.76
N ALA A 31 -2.40 -6.73 -7.84
CA ALA A 31 -2.32 -7.51 -9.07
C ALA A 31 -3.17 -6.89 -10.20
N ARG A 32 -4.31 -6.28 -9.88
CA ARG A 32 -5.14 -5.56 -10.86
C ARG A 32 -4.41 -4.32 -11.38
N ILE A 33 -3.87 -3.49 -10.48
CA ILE A 33 -3.12 -2.27 -10.86
C ILE A 33 -1.92 -2.62 -11.76
N ILE A 34 -1.14 -3.65 -11.39
CA ILE A 34 0.00 -4.11 -12.21
C ILE A 34 -0.45 -4.58 -13.61
N LYS A 35 -1.59 -5.27 -13.71
CA LYS A 35 -2.15 -5.69 -15.01
C LYS A 35 -2.63 -4.51 -15.85
N GLU A 36 -3.22 -3.51 -15.22
CA GLU A 36 -3.64 -2.26 -15.88
C GLU A 36 -2.43 -1.48 -16.39
N LEU A 37 -1.37 -1.33 -15.59
CA LEU A 37 -0.10 -0.74 -16.02
C LEU A 37 0.51 -1.53 -17.20
N ALA A 38 0.51 -2.86 -17.14
CA ALA A 38 1.01 -3.70 -18.23
C ALA A 38 0.16 -3.62 -19.52
N ARG A 39 -1.12 -3.26 -19.41
CA ARG A 39 -1.99 -3.00 -20.57
C ARG A 39 -1.68 -1.63 -21.16
N ASP A 40 -1.54 -0.62 -20.30
CA ASP A 40 -1.39 0.79 -20.70
C ASP A 40 0.04 1.12 -21.14
N LEU A 41 1.03 0.35 -20.68
CA LEU A 41 2.45 0.45 -21.04
C LEU A 41 2.97 -0.87 -21.63
N PRO A 42 2.65 -1.18 -22.91
CA PRO A 42 3.00 -2.46 -23.53
C PRO A 42 4.50 -2.79 -23.48
N HIS A 43 5.36 -1.79 -23.47
CA HIS A 43 6.82 -1.96 -23.45
C HIS A 43 7.35 -2.38 -22.06
N HIS A 44 6.63 -2.09 -20.96
CA HIS A 44 6.93 -2.65 -19.62
C HIS A 44 6.15 -3.93 -19.32
N ALA A 45 5.23 -4.37 -20.19
CA ALA A 45 4.24 -5.38 -19.87
C ALA A 45 4.84 -6.72 -19.40
N SER A 46 5.94 -7.16 -20.02
CA SER A 46 6.64 -8.39 -19.62
C SER A 46 7.19 -8.27 -18.19
N ALA A 47 7.91 -7.18 -17.92
CA ALA A 47 8.52 -6.93 -16.62
C ALA A 47 7.47 -6.78 -15.51
N LEU A 48 6.40 -6.01 -15.76
CA LEU A 48 5.28 -5.84 -14.82
C LEU A 48 4.55 -7.15 -14.54
N ARG A 49 4.25 -7.95 -15.57
CA ARG A 49 3.60 -9.26 -15.38
C ARG A 49 4.49 -10.25 -14.63
N GLY A 50 5.81 -10.13 -14.75
CA GLY A 50 6.78 -10.89 -13.96
C GLY A 50 6.69 -10.67 -12.44
N LEU A 51 6.09 -9.56 -11.99
CA LEU A 51 5.87 -9.28 -10.56
C LEU A 51 4.69 -10.07 -9.97
N LEU A 52 3.66 -10.38 -10.78
CA LEU A 52 2.42 -11.02 -10.33
C LEU A 52 2.59 -12.35 -9.55
N PRO A 53 3.45 -13.31 -9.98
CA PRO A 53 3.66 -14.54 -9.23
C PRO A 53 4.41 -14.32 -7.90
N ARG A 54 5.14 -13.20 -7.77
CA ARG A 54 5.93 -12.85 -6.58
C ARG A 54 5.10 -12.16 -5.49
N LEU A 55 3.89 -11.68 -5.81
CA LEU A 55 3.02 -11.04 -4.83
C LEU A 55 2.53 -12.05 -3.77
N LYS A 56 2.83 -11.78 -2.49
CA LYS A 56 2.33 -12.51 -1.32
C LYS A 56 1.46 -11.60 -0.46
N ASP A 57 0.28 -12.08 -0.08
CA ASP A 57 -0.67 -11.28 0.68
C ASP A 57 -0.48 -11.45 2.19
N LEU A 58 -0.06 -10.36 2.85
CA LEU A 58 0.07 -10.32 4.31
C LEU A 58 -1.28 -10.31 5.03
N ALA A 59 -2.37 -9.98 4.32
CA ALA A 59 -3.71 -10.03 4.90
C ALA A 59 -4.23 -11.46 5.11
N LEU A 60 -3.59 -12.46 4.47
CA LEU A 60 -4.10 -13.84 4.40
C LEU A 60 -4.37 -14.49 5.77
N PRO A 61 -3.48 -14.41 6.78
CA PRO A 61 -3.73 -15.03 8.09
C PRO A 61 -4.98 -14.49 8.78
N PHE A 62 -5.26 -13.19 8.63
CA PHE A 62 -6.41 -12.53 9.22
C PHE A 62 -7.68 -12.80 8.42
N ALA A 63 -7.62 -12.70 7.08
CA ALA A 63 -8.74 -12.94 6.19
C ALA A 63 -9.22 -14.41 6.20
N ARG A 64 -8.31 -15.35 6.49
CA ARG A 64 -8.63 -16.79 6.64
C ARG A 64 -8.91 -17.21 8.08
N HIS A 65 -8.91 -16.27 9.01
CA HIS A 65 -9.12 -16.53 10.44
C HIS A 65 -8.12 -17.53 11.05
N TRP A 66 -6.91 -17.62 10.49
CA TRP A 66 -5.81 -18.39 11.08
C TRP A 66 -5.22 -17.66 12.29
N TYR A 67 -5.26 -16.33 12.25
CA TYR A 67 -5.01 -15.47 13.39
C TYR A 67 -6.27 -14.66 13.70
N LEU A 68 -6.74 -14.76 14.93
CA LEU A 68 -7.95 -14.10 15.42
C LEU A 68 -7.66 -13.43 16.75
N ASP A 69 -8.01 -12.16 16.84
CA ASP A 69 -8.07 -11.43 18.10
C ASP A 69 -9.43 -10.73 18.19
N PRO A 70 -10.18 -10.88 19.31
CA PRO A 70 -11.47 -10.22 19.50
C PRO A 70 -11.43 -8.69 19.30
N ALA A 71 -10.31 -8.03 19.64
CA ALA A 71 -10.13 -6.59 19.47
C ALA A 71 -10.19 -6.15 18.00
N MET A 72 -9.92 -7.05 17.05
CA MET A 72 -10.06 -6.78 15.61
C MET A 72 -11.54 -6.65 15.17
N ASN A 73 -12.50 -7.10 15.99
CA ASN A 73 -13.95 -7.03 15.71
C ASN A 73 -14.35 -7.64 14.36
N GLY A 74 -13.73 -8.76 13.98
CA GLY A 74 -13.98 -9.43 12.69
C GLY A 74 -13.43 -8.69 11.46
N ARG A 75 -12.77 -7.54 11.64
CA ARG A 75 -12.13 -6.79 10.56
C ARG A 75 -10.69 -7.28 10.37
N HIS A 76 -10.21 -7.20 9.14
CA HIS A 76 -8.89 -7.68 8.76
C HIS A 76 -8.15 -6.68 7.86
N SER A 77 -8.57 -5.41 7.82
CA SER A 77 -7.77 -4.36 7.18
C SER A 77 -6.53 -4.07 8.01
N ILE A 78 -5.45 -3.61 7.38
CA ILE A 78 -4.21 -3.24 8.11
C ILE A 78 -4.51 -2.23 9.23
N LYS A 79 -5.49 -1.34 9.03
CA LYS A 79 -5.91 -0.32 10.00
C LYS A 79 -6.61 -0.90 11.23
N SER A 80 -7.30 -2.02 11.08
CA SER A 80 -7.90 -2.74 12.21
C SER A 80 -6.91 -3.70 12.89
N VAL A 81 -5.97 -4.25 12.13
CA VAL A 81 -5.00 -5.25 12.64
C VAL A 81 -3.83 -4.58 13.35
N LEU A 82 -3.28 -3.50 12.77
CA LEU A 82 -2.10 -2.81 13.28
C LEU A 82 -2.22 -2.40 14.76
N PRO A 83 -3.27 -1.69 15.22
CA PRO A 83 -3.33 -1.26 16.61
C PRO A 83 -3.51 -2.40 17.61
N VAL A 84 -3.94 -3.58 17.15
CA VAL A 84 -4.07 -4.78 18.00
C VAL A 84 -2.72 -5.45 18.19
N LEU A 85 -1.94 -5.58 17.11
CA LEU A 85 -0.63 -6.24 17.14
C LEU A 85 0.52 -5.33 17.57
N VAL A 86 0.40 -4.03 17.30
CA VAL A 86 1.45 -3.02 17.46
C VAL A 86 0.80 -1.72 17.98
N PRO A 87 0.37 -1.69 19.25
CA PRO A 87 -0.47 -0.62 19.79
C PRO A 87 0.18 0.78 19.78
N GLU A 88 1.50 0.86 19.65
CA GLU A 88 2.23 2.10 19.49
C GLU A 88 2.12 2.74 18.09
N LEU A 89 1.54 2.05 17.10
CA LEU A 89 1.35 2.56 15.73
C LEU A 89 -0.13 2.67 15.38
N ARG A 90 -0.60 3.87 15.05
CA ARG A 90 -2.02 4.11 14.73
C ARG A 90 -2.19 5.16 13.64
N TYR A 91 -3.13 4.90 12.73
CA TYR A 91 -3.49 5.85 11.67
C TYR A 91 -4.24 7.07 12.19
N THR A 92 -4.84 6.99 13.39
CA THR A 92 -5.55 8.11 14.03
C THR A 92 -4.63 9.24 14.45
N ASP A 93 -3.32 8.99 14.52
CA ASP A 93 -2.32 9.99 14.87
C ASP A 93 -1.86 10.81 13.64
N LEU A 94 -2.38 10.49 12.44
CA LEU A 94 -2.05 11.15 11.18
C LEU A 94 -3.14 12.14 10.73
N GLU A 95 -2.74 13.22 10.07
CA GLU A 95 -3.65 14.16 9.41
C GLU A 95 -4.47 13.48 8.29
N ILE A 96 -3.86 12.54 7.57
CA ILE A 96 -4.53 11.64 6.63
C ILE A 96 -4.52 10.23 7.21
N GLY A 97 -5.65 9.80 7.74
CA GLY A 97 -5.80 8.45 8.33
C GLY A 97 -6.52 7.43 7.44
N SER A 98 -7.18 7.85 6.35
CA SER A 98 -7.99 6.99 5.49
C SER A 98 -7.45 6.92 4.06
N GLY A 99 -7.61 5.76 3.40
CA GLY A 99 -7.14 5.57 2.03
C GLY A 99 -7.96 6.37 1.01
N ASP A 100 -9.25 6.56 1.30
CA ASP A 100 -10.15 7.39 0.51
C ASP A 100 -9.73 8.87 0.55
N LEU A 101 -9.40 9.37 1.74
CA LEU A 101 -8.92 10.74 1.90
C LEU A 101 -7.55 10.93 1.22
N ALA A 102 -6.63 9.99 1.39
CA ALA A 102 -5.34 10.02 0.70
C ALA A 102 -5.50 10.09 -0.83
N SER A 103 -6.34 9.20 -1.39
CA SER A 103 -6.60 9.12 -2.83
C SER A 103 -7.27 10.38 -3.36
N LEU A 104 -8.27 10.91 -2.65
CA LEU A 104 -8.97 12.13 -3.03
C LEU A 104 -8.03 13.33 -3.02
N SER A 105 -7.26 13.51 -1.94
CA SER A 105 -6.33 14.64 -1.81
C SER A 105 -5.23 14.58 -2.85
N PHE A 106 -4.69 13.39 -3.14
CA PHE A 106 -3.72 13.21 -4.22
C PHE A 106 -4.32 13.55 -5.59
N ALA A 107 -5.54 13.09 -5.88
CA ALA A 107 -6.23 13.40 -7.13
C ALA A 107 -6.52 14.91 -7.29
N GLN A 108 -6.85 15.61 -6.21
CA GLN A 108 -7.02 17.06 -6.23
C GLN A 108 -5.69 17.79 -6.49
N LEU A 109 -4.60 17.33 -5.87
CA LEU A 109 -3.26 17.86 -6.09
C LEU A 109 -2.83 17.70 -7.56
N MET A 110 -3.01 16.50 -8.13
CA MET A 110 -2.66 16.21 -9.52
C MET A 110 -3.50 16.99 -10.53
N ALA A 111 -4.76 17.29 -10.18
CA ALA A 111 -5.66 18.09 -11.01
C ALA A 111 -5.44 19.60 -10.85
N GLY A 112 -4.52 20.05 -9.98
CA GLY A 112 -4.34 21.47 -9.67
C GLY A 112 -5.56 22.12 -9.01
N ARG A 113 -6.41 21.32 -8.35
CA ARG A 113 -7.65 21.76 -7.70
C ARG A 113 -7.54 21.91 -6.18
N TYR A 114 -6.39 21.55 -5.60
CA TYR A 114 -6.16 21.71 -4.18
C TYR A 114 -5.79 23.17 -3.87
N THR A 115 -6.50 23.79 -2.94
CA THR A 115 -6.38 25.22 -2.60
C THR A 115 -5.72 25.47 -1.23
N GLY A 116 -5.41 24.41 -0.47
CA GLY A 116 -4.72 24.51 0.82
C GLY A 116 -3.20 24.58 0.68
N ASP A 117 -2.49 24.38 1.78
CA ASP A 117 -1.03 24.30 1.80
C ASP A 117 -0.57 22.98 1.13
N ILE A 118 -0.04 23.11 -0.09
CA ILE A 118 0.45 21.98 -0.89
C ILE A 118 1.58 21.25 -0.16
N GLN A 119 2.48 21.97 0.53
CA GLN A 119 3.60 21.34 1.21
C GLN A 119 3.12 20.55 2.42
N GLN A 120 2.18 21.09 3.19
CA GLN A 120 1.54 20.38 4.29
C GLN A 120 0.85 19.10 3.79
N LEU A 121 0.06 19.19 2.71
CA LEU A 121 -0.62 18.03 2.15
C LEU A 121 0.36 16.95 1.69
N ARG A 122 1.47 17.33 1.06
CA ARG A 122 2.50 16.38 0.63
C ARG A 122 3.12 15.65 1.82
N ASN A 123 3.46 16.39 2.89
CA ASN A 123 3.99 15.81 4.11
C ASN A 123 2.99 14.84 4.75
N ALA A 124 1.70 15.18 4.77
CA ALA A 124 0.64 14.32 5.30
C ALA A 124 0.47 13.03 4.48
N LEU A 125 0.50 13.13 3.14
CA LEU A 125 0.46 11.97 2.25
C LEU A 125 1.69 11.08 2.41
N GLU A 126 2.88 11.67 2.55
CA GLU A 126 4.13 10.93 2.76
C GLU A 126 4.12 10.20 4.11
N ALA A 127 3.65 10.85 5.18
CA ALA A 127 3.51 10.22 6.50
C ALA A 127 2.54 9.04 6.45
N TYR A 128 1.42 9.17 5.75
CA TYR A 128 0.46 8.09 5.52
C TYR A 128 1.08 6.90 4.78
N CYS A 129 1.74 7.15 3.64
CA CYS A 129 2.40 6.10 2.85
C CYS A 129 3.53 5.41 3.64
N THR A 130 4.26 6.17 4.45
CA THR A 130 5.31 5.65 5.33
C THR A 130 4.72 4.68 6.36
N LEU A 131 3.60 5.06 7.00
CA LEU A 131 2.93 4.20 7.95
C LEU A 131 2.34 2.94 7.29
N ASP A 132 1.76 3.04 6.10
CA ASP A 132 1.27 1.86 5.34
C ASP A 132 2.38 0.81 5.13
N THR A 133 3.59 1.26 4.80
CA THR A 133 4.75 0.37 4.61
C THR A 133 5.26 -0.18 5.94
N LEU A 134 5.46 0.70 6.94
CA LEU A 134 5.96 0.31 8.26
C LEU A 134 5.00 -0.67 8.95
N ALA A 135 3.70 -0.47 8.81
CA ALA A 135 2.67 -1.33 9.36
C ALA A 135 2.83 -2.77 8.87
N MET A 136 3.02 -2.99 7.56
CA MET A 136 3.26 -4.33 7.02
C MET A 136 4.52 -4.98 7.60
N VAL A 137 5.61 -4.22 7.74
CA VAL A 137 6.86 -4.72 8.32
C VAL A 137 6.68 -5.13 9.78
N ARG A 138 5.98 -4.31 10.58
CA ARG A 138 5.76 -4.59 12.00
C ARG A 138 4.81 -5.75 12.22
N VAL A 139 3.71 -5.81 11.46
CA VAL A 139 2.78 -6.95 11.48
C VAL A 139 3.48 -8.26 11.10
N LEU A 140 4.32 -8.24 10.05
CA LEU A 140 5.08 -9.42 9.66
C LEU A 140 6.03 -9.90 10.77
N ARG A 141 6.69 -8.97 11.49
CA ARG A 141 7.56 -9.34 12.62
C ARG A 141 6.77 -10.05 13.71
N VAL A 142 5.63 -9.48 14.13
CA VAL A 142 4.75 -10.11 15.13
C VAL A 142 4.33 -11.51 14.67
N LEU A 143 3.92 -11.67 13.40
CA LEU A 143 3.50 -12.97 12.86
C LEU A 143 4.63 -14.01 12.77
N ARG A 144 5.90 -13.60 12.74
CA ARG A 144 7.05 -14.52 12.71
C ARG A 144 7.48 -15.00 14.09
N ASP A 145 7.11 -14.26 15.13
CA ASP A 145 7.45 -14.56 16.51
C ASP A 145 6.38 -15.44 17.20
N ILE A 146 5.34 -15.84 16.46
CA ILE A 146 4.26 -16.76 16.86
C ILE A 146 4.55 -18.15 16.30
#